data_AF-A0A7L3UBW3-F1
#
_entry.id   AF-A0A7L3UBW3-F1
#
_cell.length_a   1.000
_cell.length_b   1.000
_cell.length_c   1.000
_cell.angle_alpha   90.00
_cell.angle_beta   90.00
_cell.angle_gamma   90.00
#
_symmetry.space_group_name_H-M   'P 1'
#
loop_
_entity.id
_entity.type
_entity.pdbx_description
1 polymer ?
#
loop_
_entity_poly.entity_id
_entity_poly.type
_entity_poly.pdbx_seq_one_letter_code
_entity_poly.pdbx_strand_id
1 'polypeptide(L)'
;AQQGRVREKAYGKQKIYFADQEQLPAASDAELRGLDGEITALSSKVQALQQSCRQMEAELKDLNSSMTTPEIAREIEELRKDCASSTEKLERIKSATNHVTPEEKEKVCSEQKLYCREWRRRKR
;
A
#
# COMPACT_ATOMS: atom_id res chain seq x y z
N ALA A 1 28.31 -45.47 -17.52
CA ALA A 1 28.00 -46.90 -17.30
C ALA A 1 28.97 -47.62 -16.35
N GLN A 2 30.29 -47.31 -16.34
CA GLN A 2 31.31 -48.06 -15.58
C GLN A 2 31.15 -48.11 -14.04
N GLN A 3 30.32 -47.26 -13.43
CA GLN A 3 30.06 -47.28 -11.98
C GLN A 3 28.76 -48.01 -11.59
N GLY A 4 28.11 -48.73 -12.52
CA GLY A 4 26.85 -49.46 -12.28
C GLY A 4 25.61 -48.57 -12.10
N ARG A 5 25.75 -47.31 -11.68
CA ARG A 5 24.65 -46.37 -11.36
C ARG A 5 23.73 -45.97 -12.53
N VAL A 6 24.16 -46.19 -13.76
CA VAL A 6 23.47 -45.74 -14.97
C VAL A 6 23.42 -46.88 -15.98
N ARG A 7 22.20 -47.30 -16.35
CA ARG A 7 21.94 -48.26 -17.40
C ARG A 7 21.89 -47.59 -18.77
N GLU A 8 22.33 -48.32 -19.77
CA GLU A 8 22.29 -47.93 -21.18
C GLU A 8 21.31 -48.83 -21.91
N LYS A 9 20.39 -48.24 -22.69
CA LYS A 9 19.52 -48.97 -23.60
C LYS A 9 19.69 -48.44 -25.01
N ALA A 10 20.13 -49.31 -25.91
CA ALA A 10 20.33 -48.99 -27.32
C ALA A 10 19.06 -49.26 -28.13
N TYR A 11 18.68 -48.29 -28.96
CA TYR A 11 17.60 -48.37 -29.94
C TYR A 11 18.18 -48.05 -31.32
N GLY A 12 18.55 -49.09 -32.07
CA GLY A 12 19.22 -48.95 -33.35
C GLY A 12 20.54 -48.18 -33.21
N LYS A 13 20.63 -47.00 -33.82
CA LYS A 13 21.82 -46.12 -33.75
C LYS A 13 21.84 -45.19 -32.54
N GLN A 14 20.76 -45.11 -31.76
CA GLN A 14 20.62 -44.19 -30.62
C GLN A 14 20.77 -44.95 -29.30
N LYS A 15 21.30 -44.27 -28.26
CA LYS A 15 21.49 -44.81 -26.91
C LYS A 15 20.82 -43.87 -25.91
N ILE A 16 20.06 -44.45 -24.98
CA ILE A 16 19.44 -43.75 -23.85
C ILE A 16 20.12 -44.21 -22.57
N TYR A 17 20.49 -43.27 -21.71
CA TYR A 17 21.09 -43.54 -20.41
C TYR A 17 20.11 -43.13 -19.32
N PHE A 18 19.90 -43.99 -18.33
CA PHE A 18 18.98 -43.74 -17.21
C PHE A 18 19.54 -44.31 -15.91
N ALA A 19 19.12 -43.75 -14.78
CA ALA A 19 19.50 -44.24 -13.47
C ALA A 19 19.02 -45.69 -13.28
N ASP A 20 19.88 -46.52 -12.72
CA ASP A 20 19.54 -47.92 -12.47
C ASP A 20 18.55 -48.03 -11.30
N GLN A 21 17.27 -48.28 -11.62
CA GLN A 21 16.20 -48.40 -10.62
C GLN A 21 16.32 -49.65 -9.73
N GLU A 22 17.07 -50.68 -10.12
CA GLU A 22 17.30 -51.87 -9.25
C GLU A 22 18.16 -51.55 -8.02
N GLN A 23 18.88 -50.42 -8.04
CA GLN A 23 19.64 -49.92 -6.89
C GLN A 23 18.75 -49.16 -5.90
N LEU A 24 17.51 -48.86 -6.27
CA LEU A 24 16.55 -48.23 -5.38
C LEU A 24 15.81 -49.32 -4.59
N PRO A 25 15.63 -49.16 -3.27
CA PRO A 25 14.82 -50.09 -2.51
C PRO A 25 13.38 -50.07 -3.03
N ALA A 26 12.82 -51.26 -3.27
CA ALA A 26 11.41 -51.39 -3.59
C ALA A 26 10.59 -51.10 -2.33
N ALA A 27 9.71 -50.10 -2.40
CA ALA A 27 8.77 -49.82 -1.33
C ALA A 27 7.59 -50.81 -1.40
N SER A 28 7.20 -51.33 -0.26
CA SER A 28 5.96 -52.09 -0.10
C SER A 28 4.73 -51.17 -0.16
N ASP A 29 3.57 -51.72 -0.47
CA ASP A 29 2.29 -50.97 -0.43
C ASP A 29 2.02 -50.32 0.93
N ALA A 30 2.52 -50.92 2.02
CA ALA A 30 2.39 -50.36 3.36
C ALA A 30 3.26 -49.11 3.54
N GLU A 31 4.51 -49.15 3.06
CA GLU A 31 5.42 -48.00 3.10
C GLU A 31 4.93 -46.87 2.19
N LEU A 32 4.44 -47.19 0.99
CA LEU A 32 3.86 -46.20 0.08
C LEU A 32 2.66 -45.49 0.71
N ARG A 33 1.73 -46.23 1.32
CA ARG A 33 0.60 -45.62 2.06
C ARG A 33 1.06 -44.79 3.25
N GLY A 34 2.13 -45.19 3.94
CA GLY A 34 2.74 -44.40 5.01
C GLY A 34 3.27 -43.06 4.50
N LEU A 35 4.05 -43.10 3.41
CA LEU A 35 4.59 -41.91 2.75
C LEU A 35 3.49 -40.99 2.22
N ASP A 36 2.41 -41.53 1.64
CA ASP A 36 1.24 -40.73 1.22
C ASP A 36 0.58 -40.05 2.43
N GLY A 37 0.49 -40.74 3.57
CA GLY A 37 0.04 -40.17 4.84
C GLY A 37 0.93 -39.02 5.32
N GLU A 38 2.25 -39.18 5.24
CA GLU A 38 3.20 -38.12 5.61
C GLU A 38 3.12 -36.93 4.66
N ILE A 39 3.01 -37.17 3.34
CA ILE A 39 2.85 -36.12 2.32
C ILE A 39 1.59 -35.32 2.60
N THR A 40 0.46 -35.98 2.85
CA THR A 40 -0.80 -35.29 3.15
C THR A 40 -0.74 -34.49 4.45
N ALA A 41 -0.17 -35.07 5.51
CA ALA A 41 0.03 -34.38 6.78
C ALA A 41 0.92 -33.15 6.63
N LEU A 42 2.10 -33.29 6.01
CA LEU A 42 3.03 -32.19 5.79
C LEU A 42 2.44 -31.11 4.87
N SER A 43 1.74 -31.50 3.82
CA SER A 43 1.08 -30.56 2.91
C SER A 43 0.02 -29.72 3.63
N SER A 44 -0.78 -30.35 4.49
CA SER A 44 -1.77 -29.63 5.31
C SER A 44 -1.11 -28.65 6.28
N LYS A 45 0.00 -29.05 6.91
CA LYS A 45 0.77 -28.17 7.81
C LYS A 45 1.37 -26.98 7.07
N VAL A 46 1.94 -27.21 5.89
CA VAL A 46 2.46 -26.14 5.03
C VAL A 46 1.36 -25.16 4.67
N GLN A 47 0.19 -25.65 4.26
CA GLN A 47 -0.94 -24.80 3.91
C GLN A 47 -1.40 -23.94 5.10
N ALA A 48 -1.53 -24.54 6.29
CA ALA A 48 -1.93 -23.82 7.50
C ALA A 48 -0.92 -22.74 7.90
N LEU A 49 0.38 -23.06 7.85
CA LEU A 49 1.45 -22.09 8.13
C LEU A 49 1.47 -20.96 7.11
N GLN A 50 1.32 -21.26 5.81
CA GLN A 50 1.25 -20.23 4.78
C GLN A 50 0.06 -19.29 4.98
N GLN A 51 -1.10 -19.81 5.38
CA GLN A 51 -2.26 -18.98 5.67
C GLN A 51 -2.00 -18.07 6.88
N SER A 52 -1.41 -18.62 7.96
CA SER A 52 -1.04 -17.84 9.14
C SER A 52 -0.02 -16.75 8.82
N CYS A 53 1.02 -17.04 8.04
CA CYS A 53 1.99 -16.04 7.61
C CYS A 53 1.32 -14.90 6.83
N ARG A 54 0.45 -15.22 5.86
CA ARG A 54 -0.27 -14.19 5.08
C ARG A 54 -1.14 -13.30 5.96
N GLN A 55 -1.78 -13.88 6.98
CA GLN A 55 -2.59 -13.11 7.92
C GLN A 55 -1.72 -12.17 8.77
N MET A 56 -0.62 -12.67 9.33
CA MET A 56 0.32 -11.83 10.10
C MET A 56 0.95 -10.73 9.25
N GLU A 57 1.29 -11.02 7.99
CA GLU A 57 1.81 -10.02 7.04
C GLU A 57 0.78 -8.92 6.75
N ALA A 58 -0.50 -9.28 6.63
CA ALA A 58 -1.58 -8.30 6.45
C ALA A 58 -1.73 -7.41 7.70
N GLU A 59 -1.77 -7.99 8.90
CA GLU A 59 -1.85 -7.24 10.16
C GLU A 59 -0.65 -6.30 10.35
N LEU A 60 0.55 -6.78 10.03
CA LEU A 60 1.78 -5.98 10.10
C LEU A 60 1.73 -4.82 9.09
N LYS A 61 1.27 -5.08 7.86
CA LYS A 61 1.11 -4.03 6.84
C LYS A 61 0.09 -2.98 7.29
N ASP A 62 -1.05 -3.39 7.82
CA ASP A 62 -2.08 -2.46 8.30
C ASP A 62 -1.55 -1.59 9.44
N LEU A 63 -0.84 -2.19 10.40
CA LEU A 63 -0.20 -1.48 11.51
C LEU A 63 0.85 -0.47 11.02
N ASN A 64 1.71 -0.88 10.08
CA ASN A 64 2.76 0.00 9.52
C ASN A 64 2.22 1.04 8.53
N SER A 65 1.01 0.86 7.99
CA SER A 65 0.37 1.85 7.12
C SER A 65 -0.24 3.02 7.89
N SER A 66 -0.34 2.87 9.22
CA SER A 66 -0.87 3.89 10.12
C SER A 66 0.27 4.68 10.75
N MET A 67 0.01 5.96 11.05
CA MET A 67 0.93 6.78 11.84
C MET A 67 1.18 6.12 13.20
N THR A 68 2.43 6.08 13.62
CA THR A 68 2.77 5.59 14.95
C THR A 68 2.22 6.55 16.02
N THR A 69 1.96 6.04 17.21
CA THR A 69 1.49 6.87 18.36
C THR A 69 2.29 8.17 18.56
N PRO A 70 3.64 8.18 18.53
CA PRO A 70 4.40 9.43 18.66
C PRO A 70 4.23 10.38 17.46
N GLU A 71 4.05 9.86 16.25
CA GLU A 71 3.79 10.67 15.06
C GLU A 71 2.39 11.30 15.13
N ILE A 72 1.37 10.53 15.56
CA ILE A 72 0.03 11.05 15.82
C ILE A 72 0.06 12.15 16.88
N ALA A 73 0.83 11.96 17.97
CA ALA A 73 0.94 12.97 19.02
C ALA A 73 1.52 14.29 18.51
N ARG A 74 2.58 14.23 17.68
CA ARG A 74 3.16 15.41 17.02
C ARG A 74 2.16 16.09 16.07
N GLU A 75 1.45 15.31 15.27
CA GLU A 75 0.44 15.84 14.34
C GLU A 75 -0.69 16.57 15.10
N ILE A 76 -1.15 16.00 16.21
CA ILE A 76 -2.15 16.64 17.08
C ILE A 76 -1.63 17.96 17.64
N GLU A 77 -0.36 18.02 18.05
CA GLU A 77 0.24 19.23 18.60
C GLU A 77 0.32 20.36 17.55
N GLU A 78 0.81 20.06 16.35
CA GLU A 78 0.87 21.04 15.24
C GLU A 78 -0.53 21.48 14.80
N LEU A 79 -1.48 20.55 14.63
CA LEU A 79 -2.86 20.90 14.28
C LEU A 79 -3.51 21.81 15.33
N ARG A 80 -3.27 21.56 16.63
CA ARG A 80 -3.78 22.43 17.70
C ARG A 80 -3.20 23.83 17.63
N LYS A 81 -1.90 23.94 17.36
CA LYS A 81 -1.22 25.22 17.18
C LYS A 81 -1.74 25.98 15.95
N ASP A 82 -1.98 25.30 14.85
CA ASP A 82 -2.56 25.88 13.63
C ASP A 82 -4.00 26.35 13.85
N CYS A 83 -4.81 25.57 14.56
CA CYS A 83 -6.15 25.98 14.97
C CYS A 83 -6.09 27.22 15.88
N ALA A 84 -5.18 27.26 16.86
CA ALA A 84 -5.01 28.40 17.74
C ALA A 84 -4.59 29.66 16.95
N SER A 85 -3.62 29.54 16.04
CA SER A 85 -3.20 30.67 15.19
C SER A 85 -4.32 31.14 14.26
N SER A 86 -5.08 30.21 13.68
CA SER A 86 -6.19 30.54 12.77
C SER A 86 -7.34 31.20 13.50
N THR A 87 -7.68 30.73 14.71
CA THR A 87 -8.70 31.36 15.55
C THR A 87 -8.28 32.76 15.99
N GLU A 88 -7.03 32.96 16.40
CA GLU A 88 -6.50 34.30 16.72
C GLU A 88 -6.59 35.25 15.52
N LYS A 89 -6.16 34.81 14.33
CA LYS A 89 -6.26 35.60 13.09
C LYS A 89 -7.71 35.96 12.79
N LEU A 90 -8.62 35.00 12.94
CA LEU A 90 -10.03 35.17 12.67
C LEU A 90 -10.68 36.16 13.65
N GLU A 91 -10.35 36.08 14.94
CA GLU A 91 -10.82 37.04 15.94
C GLU A 91 -10.24 38.43 15.69
N ARG A 92 -8.96 38.53 15.34
CA ARG A 92 -8.34 39.80 14.95
C ARG A 92 -9.06 40.43 13.76
N ILE A 93 -9.36 39.65 12.72
CA ILE A 93 -10.13 40.12 11.56
C ILE A 93 -11.51 40.57 12.03
N LYS A 94 -12.28 39.75 12.76
CA LYS A 94 -13.62 40.13 13.24
C LYS A 94 -13.61 41.41 14.08
N SER A 95 -12.64 41.58 14.96
CA SER A 95 -12.51 42.76 15.83
C SER A 95 -12.08 44.03 15.09
N ALA A 96 -11.55 43.92 13.87
CA ALA A 96 -11.14 45.08 13.09
C ALA A 96 -12.39 45.88 12.68
N THR A 97 -12.44 47.16 13.03
CA THR A 97 -13.56 48.05 12.71
C THR A 97 -13.61 48.53 11.26
N ASN A 98 -12.61 48.16 10.44
CA ASN A 98 -12.49 48.56 9.03
C ASN A 98 -13.13 47.55 8.06
N HIS A 99 -14.25 46.93 8.43
CA HIS A 99 -14.96 46.01 7.54
C HIS A 99 -15.75 46.78 6.49
N VAL A 100 -15.39 46.58 5.22
CA VAL A 100 -16.19 47.05 4.09
C VAL A 100 -17.03 45.87 3.63
N THR A 101 -18.35 46.03 3.68
CA THR A 101 -19.27 45.01 3.19
C THR A 101 -19.12 44.82 1.68
N PRO A 102 -19.37 43.61 1.14
CA PRO A 102 -19.39 43.38 -0.30
C PRO A 102 -20.27 44.39 -1.05
N GLU A 103 -21.39 44.78 -0.47
CA GLU A 103 -22.34 45.75 -1.01
C GLU A 103 -21.76 47.17 -1.06
N GLU A 104 -21.11 47.63 0.01
CA GLU A 104 -20.42 48.93 0.03
C GLU A 104 -19.28 48.97 -0.99
N LYS A 105 -18.52 47.87 -1.12
CA LYS A 105 -17.45 47.75 -2.11
C LYS A 105 -18.02 47.82 -3.53
N GLU A 106 -19.12 47.14 -3.81
CA GLU A 106 -19.76 47.16 -5.12
C GLU A 106 -20.28 48.55 -5.46
N LYS A 107 -20.91 49.23 -4.50
CA LYS A 107 -21.37 50.62 -4.65
C LYS A 107 -20.21 51.55 -5.03
N VAL A 108 -19.12 51.54 -4.26
CA VAL A 108 -17.92 52.38 -4.53
C VAL A 108 -17.32 52.06 -5.90
N CYS A 109 -17.22 50.77 -6.27
CA CYS A 109 -16.73 50.37 -7.59
C CYS A 109 -17.64 50.85 -8.73
N SER A 110 -18.96 50.79 -8.54
CA SER A 110 -19.93 51.26 -9.53
C SER A 110 -19.87 52.77 -9.72
N GLU A 111 -19.74 53.53 -8.63
CA GLU A 111 -19.58 54.98 -8.62
C GLU A 111 -18.27 55.39 -9.28
N GLN A 112 -17.16 54.73 -8.96
CA GLN A 112 -15.86 54.97 -9.61
C GLN A 112 -15.96 54.77 -11.12
N LYS A 113 -16.58 53.67 -11.58
CA LYS A 113 -16.78 53.39 -13.01
C LYS A 113 -17.62 54.49 -13.68
N LEU A 114 -18.67 54.97 -13.02
CA LEU A 114 -19.51 56.06 -13.50
C LEU A 114 -18.71 57.36 -13.63
N TYR A 115 -18.03 57.80 -12.56
CA TYR A 115 -17.27 59.05 -12.55
C TYR A 115 -16.11 59.03 -13.55
N CYS A 116 -15.41 57.91 -13.70
CA CYS A 116 -14.38 57.76 -14.74
C CYS A 116 -14.98 57.87 -16.16
N ARG A 117 -16.16 57.27 -16.41
CA ARG A 117 -16.85 57.37 -17.70
C ARG A 117 -17.24 58.83 -18.00
N GLU A 118 -17.82 59.51 -17.02
CA GLU A 118 -18.25 60.90 -17.16
C GLU A 118 -17.06 61.85 -17.33
N TRP A 119 -15.95 61.65 -16.61
CA TRP A 119 -14.72 62.42 -16.80
C TRP A 119 -14.13 62.24 -18.21
N ARG A 120 -14.07 60.99 -18.72
CA ARG A 120 -13.62 60.73 -20.10
C ARG A 120 -14.54 61.36 -21.16
N ARG A 121 -15.84 61.46 -20.89
CA ARG A 121 -16.80 62.15 -21.76
C ARG A 121 -16.55 63.65 -21.77
N ARG A 122 -16.37 64.28 -20.60
CA ARG A 122 -16.11 65.73 -20.48
C ARG A 122 -14.77 66.19 -21.04
N LYS A 123 -13.78 65.29 -21.09
CA LYS A 123 -12.45 65.58 -21.63
C LYS A 123 -12.39 65.52 -23.17
N ARG A 124 -13.34 64.82 -23.80
CA ARG A 124 -13.49 64.83 -25.27
C ARG A 124 -14.30 66.05 -25.68
#